data_AF-L7MKL6-F1
#
_entry.id   AF-L7MKL6-F1
#
_cell.length_a   1.000
_cell.length_b   1.000
_cell.length_c   1.000
_cell.angle_alpha   90.00
_cell.angle_beta   90.00
_cell.angle_gamma   90.00
#
_symmetry.space_group_name_H-M   'P 1'
#
loop_
_entity.id
_entity.type
_entity.pdbx_description
1 polymer ?
#
loop_
_entity_poly.entity_id
_entity_poly.type
_entity_poly.pdbx_seq_one_letter_code
_entity_poly.pdbx_strand_id
1 'polypeptide(L)'
;SVGEPSGGATIPVHEADTRLSQSETGRLLLQRLKINLIGCTTATNAPPECISDSLYIPPLPKNTHPTHNHDRRLARARSLHTRYASSTAVAYVDAAEYSNRTAFAVAVSDNAHKLLSCATFDQVTQPVEAEEAAIALPIAHTQAEYIFSDSKTAIRNFAMRRIHAPAHRILQFLPPPKRLITILWVPAHCGHPGNTAVHEQARALVNRAVDGLPSFHSARECLLTYNEITLHYRNSRMIYPPEHKSLSQAEQIVWCRLQTGTLIINSKIHQGDTLPHCRLCSSPRADFVHMYRNCPNKPNPPFAGAERQERWEAALRSSRPEDQLRIVVWAMGVADAQGLSAT
;
A
#
# COMPACT_ATOMS: atom_id res chain seq x y z
N SER A 1 -11.86 12.95 -48.45
CA SER A 1 -10.66 12.65 -47.64
C SER A 1 -11.03 12.77 -46.18
N VAL A 2 -11.50 11.66 -45.60
CA VAL A 2 -11.89 11.56 -44.20
C VAL A 2 -10.61 11.31 -43.39
N GLY A 3 -10.28 12.23 -42.49
CA GLY A 3 -9.12 12.10 -41.61
C GLY A 3 -9.38 11.08 -40.50
N GLU A 4 -8.51 10.09 -40.41
CA GLU A 4 -8.49 9.12 -39.32
C GLU A 4 -8.21 9.82 -37.97
N PRO A 5 -8.93 9.49 -36.89
CA PRO A 5 -8.54 9.90 -35.56
C PRO A 5 -7.33 9.07 -35.12
N SER A 6 -6.25 9.78 -34.84
CA SER A 6 -5.00 9.24 -34.31
C SER A 6 -5.26 8.46 -33.02
N GLY A 7 -5.08 7.14 -33.10
CA GLY A 7 -5.14 6.22 -31.97
C GLY A 7 -4.05 6.56 -30.96
N GLY A 8 -4.44 7.24 -29.87
CA GLY A 8 -3.61 7.38 -28.69
C GLY A 8 -3.41 6.01 -28.06
N ALA A 9 -2.18 5.51 -28.09
CA ALA A 9 -1.81 4.24 -27.47
C ALA A 9 -2.27 4.19 -26.01
N THR A 10 -3.07 3.17 -25.70
CA THR A 10 -3.69 2.94 -24.40
C THR A 10 -2.65 2.30 -23.49
N ILE A 11 -2.00 3.10 -22.63
CA ILE A 11 -0.97 2.61 -21.71
C ILE A 11 -1.63 2.26 -20.36
N PRO A 12 -1.40 1.07 -19.78
CA PRO A 12 -1.88 0.74 -18.44
C PRO A 12 -1.34 1.74 -17.41
N VAL A 13 -2.20 2.20 -16.50
CA VAL A 13 -1.88 3.21 -15.49
C VAL A 13 -0.73 2.71 -14.62
N HIS A 14 0.46 3.29 -14.78
CA HIS A 14 1.58 3.09 -13.86
C HIS A 14 1.34 3.93 -12.60
N GLU A 15 1.60 3.39 -11.41
CA GLU A 15 1.47 4.11 -10.13
C GLU A 15 2.30 5.42 -10.11
N ALA A 16 3.37 5.47 -10.90
CA ALA A 16 4.18 6.66 -11.14
C ALA A 16 3.40 7.80 -11.83
N ASP A 17 2.51 7.48 -12.76
CA ASP A 17 1.67 8.45 -13.47
C ASP A 17 0.52 8.91 -12.57
N THR A 18 -0.09 8.00 -11.81
CA THR A 18 -1.05 8.35 -10.75
C THR A 18 -0.45 9.34 -9.76
N ARG A 19 0.82 9.16 -9.36
CA ARG A 19 1.52 10.13 -8.50
C ARG A 19 1.67 11.49 -9.18
N LEU A 20 2.10 11.53 -10.45
CA LEU A 20 2.30 12.78 -11.18
C LEU A 20 0.98 13.59 -11.24
N SER A 21 -0.15 12.92 -11.43
CA SER A 21 -1.49 13.54 -11.46
C SER A 21 -1.85 14.30 -10.17
N GLN A 22 -1.24 13.97 -9.03
CA GLN A 22 -1.53 14.62 -7.76
C GLN A 22 -0.91 16.02 -7.65
N SER A 23 0.12 16.34 -8.42
CA SER A 23 0.80 17.64 -8.39
C SER A 23 0.43 18.48 -9.63
N GLU A 24 0.42 19.80 -9.50
CA GLU A 24 0.14 20.68 -10.64
C GLU A 24 1.19 20.55 -11.75
N THR A 25 2.46 20.58 -11.38
CA THR A 25 3.59 20.35 -12.30
C THR A 25 3.52 18.98 -12.97
N GLY A 26 3.16 17.94 -12.21
CA GLY A 26 3.01 16.59 -12.76
C GLY A 26 1.81 16.44 -13.69
N ARG A 27 0.68 17.10 -13.41
CA ARG A 27 -0.45 17.19 -14.35
C ARG A 27 -0.07 17.86 -15.65
N LEU A 28 0.65 18.99 -15.58
CA LEU A 28 1.17 19.67 -16.77
C LEU A 28 2.13 18.79 -17.56
N LEU A 29 2.99 18.02 -16.89
CA LEU A 29 3.89 17.07 -17.52
C LEU A 29 3.12 15.96 -18.25
N LEU A 30 2.15 15.33 -17.59
CA LEU A 30 1.31 14.28 -18.18
C LEU A 30 0.53 14.80 -19.40
N GLN A 31 -0.02 16.01 -19.30
CA GLN A 31 -0.71 16.67 -20.40
C GLN A 31 0.23 16.93 -21.59
N ARG A 32 1.45 17.43 -21.33
CA ARG A 32 2.47 17.64 -22.37
C ARG A 32 2.89 16.33 -23.05
N LEU A 33 2.98 15.26 -22.27
CA LEU A 33 3.32 13.92 -22.77
C LEU A 33 2.13 13.20 -23.43
N LYS A 34 0.94 13.83 -23.47
CA LYS A 34 -0.31 13.24 -23.98
C LYS A 34 -0.64 11.89 -23.32
N ILE A 35 -0.22 11.71 -22.06
CA ILE A 35 -0.55 10.53 -21.26
C ILE A 35 -1.91 10.79 -20.63
N ASN A 36 -2.96 10.23 -21.24
CA ASN A 36 -4.29 10.24 -20.68
C ASN A 36 -4.40 9.11 -19.66
N LEU A 37 -4.41 9.47 -18.38
CA LEU A 37 -4.65 8.49 -17.32
C LEU A 37 -6.13 8.08 -17.34
N ILE A 38 -6.39 6.89 -17.86
CA ILE A 38 -7.73 6.30 -17.80
C ILE A 38 -8.11 6.12 -16.33
N GLY A 39 -9.25 6.67 -15.95
CA GLY A 39 -9.79 6.59 -14.61
C GLY A 39 -9.24 7.58 -13.58
N CYS A 40 -8.44 8.55 -14.01
CA CYS A 40 -8.04 9.67 -13.17
C CYS A 40 -8.89 10.90 -13.52
N THR A 41 -10.15 10.93 -13.09
CA THR A 41 -10.92 12.18 -13.09
C THR A 41 -10.29 13.13 -12.08
N THR A 42 -10.07 14.38 -12.49
CA THR A 42 -9.53 15.40 -11.58
C THR A 42 -10.68 16.08 -10.88
N ALA A 43 -10.78 15.86 -9.57
CA ALA A 43 -11.67 16.62 -8.72
C ALA A 43 -11.32 18.12 -8.77
N THR A 44 -12.28 18.95 -9.13
CA THR A 44 -12.08 20.41 -9.32
C THR A 44 -13.03 21.26 -8.50
N ASN A 45 -14.13 20.70 -8.00
CA ASN A 45 -15.15 21.48 -7.30
C ASN A 45 -14.79 21.60 -5.82
N ALA A 46 -14.97 22.79 -5.24
CA ALA A 46 -14.85 22.97 -3.80
C ALA A 46 -16.19 22.66 -3.11
N PRO A 47 -16.21 22.02 -1.94
CA PRO A 47 -17.41 21.96 -1.12
C PRO A 47 -17.91 23.38 -0.78
N PRO A 48 -19.23 23.61 -0.64
CA PRO A 48 -19.77 24.89 -0.19
C PRO A 48 -19.08 25.42 1.08
N GLU A 49 -18.90 26.72 1.20
CA GLU A 49 -18.08 27.36 2.24
C GLU A 49 -18.55 27.02 3.67
N CYS A 50 -19.87 27.04 3.89
CA CYS A 50 -20.47 26.67 5.18
C CYS A 50 -20.15 25.23 5.63
N ILE A 51 -19.91 24.33 4.68
CA ILE A 51 -19.50 22.94 4.94
C ILE A 51 -17.99 22.89 5.13
N SER A 52 -17.25 23.59 4.27
CA SER A 52 -15.78 23.66 4.33
C SER A 52 -15.26 24.17 5.67
N ASP A 53 -16.00 25.05 6.34
CA ASP A 53 -15.64 25.61 7.65
C ASP A 53 -15.99 24.68 8.83
N SER A 54 -16.96 23.79 8.63
CA SER A 54 -17.39 22.81 9.62
C SER A 54 -16.77 21.43 9.43
N LEU A 55 -15.92 21.26 8.42
CA LEU A 55 -15.29 20.00 8.07
C LEU A 55 -13.89 19.89 8.69
N TYR A 56 -13.72 18.89 9.55
CA TYR A 56 -12.43 18.50 10.10
C TYR A 56 -11.98 17.15 9.52
N ILE A 57 -10.77 17.12 8.96
CA ILE A 57 -10.19 15.89 8.41
C ILE A 57 -8.79 15.72 9.00
N PRO A 58 -8.59 14.78 9.95
CA PRO A 58 -7.27 14.53 10.49
C PRO A 58 -6.35 13.96 9.40
N PRO A 59 -5.03 14.17 9.53
CA PRO A 59 -4.07 13.67 8.55
C PRO A 59 -4.17 12.14 8.40
N LEU A 60 -4.14 11.67 7.15
CA LEU A 60 -4.22 10.24 6.86
C LEU A 60 -3.03 9.49 7.51
N PRO A 61 -3.27 8.33 8.14
CA PRO A 61 -2.22 7.57 8.80
C PRO A 61 -1.13 7.08 7.84
N LYS A 62 0.14 7.34 8.20
CA LYS A 62 1.32 6.89 7.44
C LYS A 62 1.59 5.40 7.67
N ASN A 63 2.27 4.75 6.72
CA ASN A 63 2.71 3.34 6.83
C ASN A 63 1.54 2.37 7.06
N THR A 64 0.50 2.49 6.24
CA THR A 64 -0.72 1.66 6.31
C THR A 64 -0.94 0.84 5.02
N HIS A 65 0.15 0.43 4.37
CA HIS A 65 0.09 -0.39 3.15
C HIS A 65 -0.75 -1.67 3.38
N PRO A 66 -1.69 -2.03 2.48
CA PRO A 66 -2.61 -3.16 2.64
C PRO A 66 -1.91 -4.48 2.97
N THR A 67 -0.88 -4.83 2.18
CA THR A 67 -0.14 -6.08 2.33
C THR A 67 0.89 -6.07 3.45
N HIS A 68 1.70 -5.00 3.57
CA HIS A 68 2.88 -5.02 4.44
C HIS A 68 2.65 -4.50 5.86
N ASN A 69 1.57 -3.75 6.10
CA ASN A 69 1.30 -3.13 7.40
C ASN A 69 -0.01 -3.63 8.00
N HIS A 70 -0.32 -4.91 7.83
CA HIS A 70 -1.57 -5.52 8.26
C HIS A 70 -1.84 -5.30 9.76
N ASP A 71 -0.86 -5.57 10.63
CA ASP A 71 -1.02 -5.40 12.08
C ASP A 71 -1.34 -3.95 12.48
N ARG A 72 -0.72 -2.97 11.81
CA ARG A 72 -0.99 -1.55 12.04
C ARG A 72 -2.41 -1.19 11.63
N ARG A 73 -2.89 -1.74 10.51
CA ARG A 73 -4.27 -1.55 10.05
C ARG A 73 -5.27 -2.20 11.00
N LEU A 74 -5.01 -3.42 11.46
CA LEU A 74 -5.83 -4.10 12.48
C LEU A 74 -5.90 -3.30 13.78
N ALA A 75 -4.76 -2.83 14.29
CA ALA A 75 -4.70 -2.00 15.49
C ALA A 75 -5.51 -0.70 15.32
N ARG A 76 -5.44 -0.07 14.14
CA ARG A 76 -6.23 1.12 13.81
C ARG A 76 -7.73 0.82 13.78
N ALA A 77 -8.16 -0.25 13.12
CA ALA A 77 -9.57 -0.67 13.07
C ALA A 77 -10.11 -0.91 14.48
N ARG A 78 -9.38 -1.67 15.31
CA ARG A 78 -9.75 -1.94 16.72
C ARG A 78 -9.82 -0.67 17.56
N SER A 79 -8.85 0.23 17.40
CA SER A 79 -8.82 1.51 18.13
C SER A 79 -10.03 2.39 17.78
N LEU A 80 -10.39 2.47 16.49
CA LEU A 80 -11.57 3.22 16.05
C LEU A 80 -12.86 2.60 16.58
N HIS A 81 -13.01 1.28 16.45
CA HIS A 81 -14.18 0.60 16.99
C HIS A 81 -14.31 0.84 18.51
N THR A 82 -13.23 0.63 19.27
CA THR A 82 -13.23 0.84 20.72
C THR A 82 -13.62 2.27 21.11
N ARG A 83 -13.14 3.27 20.36
CA ARG A 83 -13.38 4.69 20.67
C ARG A 83 -14.80 5.15 20.34
N TYR A 84 -15.42 4.59 19.29
CA TYR A 84 -16.70 5.08 18.76
C TYR A 84 -17.85 4.07 18.92
N ALA A 85 -17.61 2.88 19.50
CA ALA A 85 -18.59 1.81 19.66
C ALA A 85 -19.87 2.18 20.43
N SER A 86 -19.84 3.21 21.27
CA SER A 86 -21.02 3.69 22.00
C SER A 86 -21.64 4.96 21.43
N SER A 87 -21.05 5.54 20.37
CA SER A 87 -21.51 6.80 19.81
C SER A 87 -22.66 6.59 18.83
N THR A 88 -23.72 7.40 18.98
CA THR A 88 -24.86 7.46 18.05
C THR A 88 -24.64 8.46 16.92
N ALA A 89 -23.63 9.32 17.02
CA ALA A 89 -23.29 10.36 16.04
C ALA A 89 -22.34 9.83 14.94
N VAL A 90 -22.45 8.56 14.59
CA VAL A 90 -21.52 7.85 13.71
C VAL A 90 -22.24 7.39 12.45
N ALA A 91 -21.61 7.60 11.29
CA ALA A 91 -22.02 7.03 10.01
C ALA A 91 -20.84 6.30 9.37
N TYR A 92 -21.07 5.08 8.91
CA TYR A 92 -20.17 4.32 8.04
C TYR A 92 -20.70 4.46 6.60
N VAL A 93 -19.78 4.60 5.64
CA VAL A 93 -20.14 4.77 4.23
C VAL A 93 -19.37 3.81 3.35
N ASP A 94 -20.03 3.30 2.31
CA ASP A 94 -19.40 2.52 1.25
C ASP A 94 -20.12 2.71 -0.09
N ALA A 95 -19.42 2.40 -1.18
CA ALA A 95 -19.93 2.42 -2.53
C ALA A 95 -19.67 1.10 -3.26
N ALA A 96 -20.70 0.57 -3.93
CA ALA A 96 -20.64 -0.66 -4.71
C ALA A 96 -21.00 -0.40 -6.17
N GLU A 97 -20.21 -0.94 -7.10
CA GLU A 97 -20.44 -0.87 -8.54
C GLU A 97 -21.59 -1.78 -8.98
N TYR A 98 -22.42 -1.32 -9.91
CA TYR A 98 -23.36 -2.19 -10.62
C TYR A 98 -22.63 -2.96 -11.74
N SER A 99 -22.77 -4.28 -11.77
CA SER A 99 -22.13 -5.11 -12.81
C SER A 99 -22.73 -4.97 -14.20
N ASN A 100 -23.98 -4.50 -14.28
CA ASN A 100 -24.80 -4.48 -15.51
C ASN A 100 -25.04 -3.08 -16.09
N ARG A 101 -24.55 -2.02 -15.45
CA ARG A 101 -24.68 -0.64 -15.92
C ARG A 101 -23.59 0.23 -15.33
N THR A 102 -23.30 1.35 -16.00
CA THR A 102 -22.40 2.39 -15.49
C THR A 102 -23.07 3.17 -14.37
N ALA A 103 -23.09 2.58 -13.18
CA ALA A 103 -23.64 3.20 -11.99
C ALA A 103 -22.99 2.62 -10.72
N PHE A 104 -23.14 3.35 -9.62
CA PHE A 104 -22.74 2.89 -8.29
C PHE A 104 -23.90 3.05 -7.31
N ALA A 105 -24.08 2.06 -6.44
CA ALA A 105 -24.90 2.19 -5.24
C ALA A 105 -24.04 2.69 -4.09
N VAL A 106 -24.61 3.54 -3.25
CA VAL A 106 -23.99 4.09 -2.06
C VAL A 106 -24.85 3.71 -0.87
N ALA A 107 -24.21 3.27 0.22
CA ALA A 107 -24.87 2.96 1.47
C ALA A 107 -24.26 3.79 2.62
N VAL A 108 -25.13 4.16 3.56
CA VAL A 108 -24.78 4.86 4.79
C VAL A 108 -25.45 4.13 5.95
N SER A 109 -24.67 3.68 6.92
CA SER A 109 -25.18 2.91 8.07
C SER A 109 -24.71 3.51 9.38
N ASP A 110 -25.50 3.38 10.43
CA ASP A 110 -25.08 3.75 11.78
C ASP A 110 -24.26 2.63 12.44
N ASN A 111 -23.90 2.87 13.71
CA ASN A 111 -23.14 1.94 14.52
C ASN A 111 -23.97 0.72 15.00
N ALA A 112 -25.30 0.78 14.91
CA ALA A 112 -26.20 -0.37 15.09
C ALA A 112 -26.43 -1.15 13.78
N HIS A 113 -25.66 -0.83 12.73
CA HIS A 113 -25.77 -1.40 11.39
C HIS A 113 -27.10 -1.13 10.69
N LYS A 114 -27.88 -0.16 11.18
CA LYS A 114 -29.10 0.27 10.51
C LYS A 114 -28.74 1.16 9.32
N LEU A 115 -29.29 0.84 8.15
CA LEU A 115 -29.16 1.67 6.96
C LEU A 115 -29.88 3.01 7.21
N LEU A 116 -29.10 4.09 7.25
CA LEU A 116 -29.58 5.46 7.44
C LEU A 116 -30.03 6.08 6.12
N SER A 117 -29.27 5.84 5.05
CA SER A 117 -29.55 6.37 3.72
C SER A 117 -28.86 5.52 2.66
N CYS A 118 -29.40 5.53 1.45
CA CYS A 118 -28.78 4.92 0.29
C CYS A 118 -29.16 5.69 -0.97
N ALA A 119 -28.29 5.65 -1.97
CA ALA A 119 -28.53 6.30 -3.26
C ALA A 119 -27.92 5.48 -4.40
N THR A 120 -28.37 5.74 -5.61
CA THR A 120 -27.71 5.25 -6.84
C THR A 120 -27.28 6.45 -7.66
N PHE A 121 -26.05 6.41 -8.15
CA PHE A 121 -25.49 7.41 -9.04
C PHE A 121 -25.23 6.78 -10.41
N ASP A 122 -26.08 7.12 -11.37
CA ASP A 122 -25.91 6.71 -12.76
C ASP A 122 -24.83 7.53 -13.47
N GLN A 123 -24.26 6.97 -14.53
CA GLN A 123 -23.20 7.57 -15.37
C GLN A 123 -21.90 7.91 -14.63
N VAL A 124 -21.71 7.37 -13.42
CA VAL A 124 -20.44 7.43 -12.70
C VAL A 124 -19.55 6.29 -13.19
N THR A 125 -18.38 6.64 -13.71
CA THR A 125 -17.43 5.66 -14.28
C THR A 125 -16.28 5.31 -13.33
N GLN A 126 -16.00 6.17 -12.34
CA GLN A 126 -14.87 6.00 -11.44
C GLN A 126 -15.34 5.69 -10.01
N PRO A 127 -14.76 4.68 -9.34
CA PRO A 127 -15.10 4.37 -7.95
C PRO A 127 -14.93 5.55 -7.01
N VAL A 128 -13.87 6.36 -7.18
CA VAL A 128 -13.60 7.54 -6.33
C VAL A 128 -14.73 8.57 -6.34
N GLU A 129 -15.42 8.74 -7.47
CA GLU A 129 -16.55 9.67 -7.59
C GLU A 129 -17.75 9.19 -6.75
N ALA A 130 -17.97 7.88 -6.73
CA ALA A 130 -19.01 7.24 -5.92
C ALA A 130 -18.64 7.22 -4.43
N GLU A 131 -17.38 6.96 -4.10
CA GLU A 131 -16.86 7.01 -2.73
C GLU A 131 -16.96 8.43 -2.12
N GLU A 132 -16.69 9.47 -2.92
CA GLU A 132 -16.90 10.85 -2.47
C GLU A 132 -18.38 11.18 -2.30
N ALA A 133 -19.25 10.69 -3.20
CA ALA A 133 -20.69 10.81 -3.05
C ALA A 133 -21.18 10.09 -1.77
N ALA A 134 -20.57 8.95 -1.43
CA ALA A 134 -20.83 8.21 -0.20
C ALA A 134 -20.48 9.02 1.04
N ILE A 135 -19.38 9.77 1.03
CA ILE A 135 -19.02 10.70 2.11
C ILE A 135 -19.98 11.91 2.16
N ALA A 136 -20.39 12.45 1.00
CA ALA A 136 -21.27 13.61 0.94
C ALA A 136 -22.70 13.32 1.43
N LEU A 137 -23.20 12.10 1.22
CA LEU A 137 -24.56 11.72 1.57
C LEU A 137 -24.90 11.88 3.07
N PRO A 138 -24.11 11.37 4.04
CA PRO A 138 -24.37 11.60 5.46
C PRO A 138 -24.16 13.05 5.90
N ILE A 139 -23.31 13.82 5.21
CA ILE A 139 -23.15 15.25 5.48
C ILE A 139 -24.49 15.96 5.26
N ALA A 140 -25.15 15.67 4.14
CA ALA A 140 -26.40 16.31 3.75
C ALA A 140 -27.64 15.75 4.48
N HIS A 141 -27.69 14.43 4.74
CA HIS A 141 -28.94 13.76 5.16
C HIS A 141 -28.95 13.20 6.58
N THR A 142 -27.88 13.35 7.36
CA THR A 142 -27.82 12.79 8.72
C THR A 142 -27.27 13.80 9.73
N GLN A 143 -27.44 13.46 11.02
CA GLN A 143 -26.84 14.19 12.14
C GLN A 143 -25.47 13.61 12.56
N ALA A 144 -24.89 12.70 11.78
CA ALA A 144 -23.67 11.98 12.17
C ALA A 144 -22.41 12.84 12.12
N GLU A 145 -21.88 13.23 13.27
CA GLU A 145 -20.64 14.01 13.45
C GLU A 145 -19.38 13.29 12.96
N TYR A 146 -19.36 11.95 13.02
CA TYR A 146 -18.22 11.14 12.60
C TYR A 146 -18.57 10.28 11.39
N ILE A 147 -17.91 10.53 10.27
CA ILE A 147 -18.12 9.79 9.02
C ILE A 147 -16.90 8.91 8.76
N PHE A 148 -17.11 7.60 8.66
CA PHE A 148 -16.06 6.62 8.40
C PHE A 148 -16.13 6.09 6.98
N SER A 149 -15.01 6.18 6.27
CA SER A 149 -14.82 5.62 4.93
C SER A 149 -13.47 4.90 4.86
N ASP A 150 -13.38 3.87 4.04
CA ASP A 150 -12.13 3.18 3.74
C ASP A 150 -11.41 3.69 2.48
N SER A 151 -12.06 4.57 1.71
CA SER A 151 -11.43 5.27 0.59
C SER A 151 -10.52 6.40 1.07
N LYS A 152 -9.22 6.13 1.09
CA LYS A 152 -8.21 7.18 1.33
C LYS A 152 -8.28 8.28 0.28
N THR A 153 -8.59 7.93 -0.98
CA THR A 153 -8.59 8.87 -2.10
C THR A 153 -9.71 9.88 -1.96
N ALA A 154 -10.93 9.41 -1.65
CA ALA A 154 -12.07 10.29 -1.41
C ALA A 154 -11.82 11.22 -0.21
N ILE A 155 -11.33 10.67 0.91
CA ILE A 155 -11.01 11.48 2.11
C ILE A 155 -9.94 12.55 1.79
N ARG A 156 -8.92 12.20 1.01
CA ARG A 156 -7.88 13.16 0.59
C ARG A 156 -8.46 14.27 -0.27
N ASN A 157 -9.36 13.95 -1.19
CA ASN A 157 -10.00 14.92 -2.07
C ASN A 157 -10.86 15.91 -1.29
N PHE A 158 -11.61 15.44 -0.28
CA PHE A 158 -12.27 16.31 0.69
C PHE A 158 -11.29 17.19 1.48
N ALA A 159 -10.16 16.63 1.95
CA ALA A 159 -9.13 17.42 2.65
C ALA A 159 -8.48 18.50 1.78
N MET A 160 -8.40 18.25 0.47
CA MET A 160 -7.90 19.21 -0.52
C MET A 160 -8.96 20.22 -0.98
N ARG A 161 -10.20 20.13 -0.49
CA ARG A 161 -11.36 20.91 -0.96
C ARG A 161 -11.54 20.79 -2.49
N ARG A 162 -11.33 19.58 -3.00
CA ARG A 162 -11.44 19.24 -4.43
C ARG A 162 -12.19 17.94 -4.54
N ILE A 163 -13.48 18.01 -4.81
CA ILE A 163 -14.39 16.88 -4.97
C ILE A 163 -15.00 16.85 -6.36
N HIS A 164 -15.47 15.68 -6.76
CA HIS A 164 -16.13 15.42 -8.03
C HIS A 164 -17.58 15.91 -8.03
N ALA A 165 -18.14 16.01 -9.23
CA ALA A 165 -19.47 16.56 -9.45
C ALA A 165 -20.59 15.84 -8.66
N PRO A 166 -20.61 14.50 -8.52
CA PRO A 166 -21.65 13.81 -7.74
C PRO A 166 -21.70 14.27 -6.28
N ALA A 167 -20.55 14.26 -5.59
CA ALA A 167 -20.44 14.72 -4.22
C ALA A 167 -20.79 16.21 -4.09
N HIS A 168 -20.28 17.04 -5.00
CA HIS A 168 -20.54 18.48 -4.98
C HIS A 168 -22.03 18.81 -5.13
N ARG A 169 -22.74 18.13 -6.03
CA ARG A 169 -24.19 18.32 -6.21
C ARG A 169 -24.97 17.99 -4.93
N ILE A 170 -24.66 16.87 -4.27
CA ILE A 170 -25.31 16.50 -2.99
C ILE A 170 -25.17 17.62 -1.96
N LEU A 171 -23.97 18.17 -1.84
CA LEU A 171 -23.65 19.22 -0.87
C LEU A 171 -24.27 20.58 -1.23
N GLN A 172 -24.51 20.87 -2.52
CA GLN A 172 -25.13 22.13 -2.96
C GLN A 172 -26.65 22.17 -2.74
N PHE A 173 -27.35 21.06 -3.02
CA PHE A 173 -28.81 21.06 -3.03
C PHE A 173 -29.45 20.94 -1.64
N LEU A 174 -28.66 20.55 -0.64
CA LEU A 174 -29.15 20.24 0.70
C LEU A 174 -28.31 20.99 1.73
N PRO A 175 -28.81 22.12 2.28
CA PRO A 175 -28.07 22.84 3.30
C PRO A 175 -27.93 21.91 4.52
N PRO A 176 -26.71 21.51 4.90
CA PRO A 176 -26.55 20.60 6.00
C PRO A 176 -26.85 21.30 7.32
N PRO A 177 -27.27 20.56 8.36
CA PRO A 177 -27.35 21.10 9.71
C PRO A 177 -25.97 21.63 10.13
N LYS A 178 -25.93 22.82 10.76
CA LYS A 178 -24.68 23.39 11.28
C LYS A 178 -24.14 22.51 12.41
N ARG A 179 -23.11 21.71 12.11
CA ARG A 179 -22.43 20.83 13.07
C ARG A 179 -21.00 20.56 12.63
N LEU A 180 -20.12 20.29 13.57
CA LEU A 180 -18.75 19.87 13.24
C LEU A 180 -18.79 18.44 12.67
N ILE A 181 -18.21 18.25 11.49
CA ILE A 181 -18.13 16.97 10.80
C ILE A 181 -16.69 16.52 10.77
N THR A 182 -16.41 15.34 11.29
CA THR A 182 -15.10 14.70 11.23
C THR A 182 -15.12 13.50 10.29
N ILE A 183 -14.34 13.54 9.22
CA ILE A 183 -14.19 12.38 8.32
C ILE A 183 -12.97 11.57 8.75
N LEU A 184 -13.15 10.28 9.02
CA LEU A 184 -12.13 9.37 9.52
C LEU A 184 -11.90 8.20 8.57
N TRP A 185 -10.62 7.95 8.28
CA TRP A 185 -10.24 6.76 7.52
C TRP A 185 -10.24 5.50 8.39
N VAL A 186 -10.92 4.45 7.92
CA VAL A 186 -10.91 3.08 8.45
C VAL A 186 -10.28 2.16 7.43
N PRO A 187 -9.36 1.26 7.79
CA PRO A 187 -8.82 0.31 6.82
C PRO A 187 -9.86 -0.72 6.39
N ALA A 188 -10.02 -0.88 5.07
CA ALA A 188 -10.81 -1.94 4.46
C ALA A 188 -10.34 -3.33 4.94
N HIS A 189 -11.31 -4.26 5.05
CA HIS A 189 -11.11 -5.68 5.37
C HIS A 189 -10.26 -5.98 6.63
N CYS A 190 -10.28 -5.07 7.62
CA CYS A 190 -9.51 -5.22 8.86
C CYS A 190 -10.40 -5.48 10.09
N GLY A 191 -11.60 -6.06 9.88
CA GLY A 191 -12.49 -6.53 10.95
C GLY A 191 -13.21 -5.42 11.74
N HIS A 192 -13.38 -4.22 11.17
CA HIS A 192 -14.21 -3.18 11.78
C HIS A 192 -15.70 -3.46 11.51
N PRO A 193 -16.55 -3.72 12.52
CA PRO A 193 -17.94 -4.15 12.30
C PRO A 193 -18.78 -3.19 11.45
N GLY A 194 -18.74 -1.89 11.76
CA GLY A 194 -19.48 -0.86 10.98
C GLY A 194 -19.07 -0.79 9.50
N ASN A 195 -17.76 -0.78 9.21
CA ASN A 195 -17.25 -0.77 7.83
C ASN A 195 -17.63 -2.04 7.07
N THR A 196 -17.53 -3.21 7.70
CA THR A 196 -17.94 -4.47 7.07
C THR A 196 -19.44 -4.49 6.79
N ALA A 197 -20.28 -4.04 7.73
CA ALA A 197 -21.72 -4.02 7.57
C ALA A 197 -22.17 -3.08 6.43
N VAL A 198 -21.64 -1.85 6.35
CA VAL A 198 -22.02 -0.93 5.27
C VAL A 198 -21.54 -1.44 3.90
N HIS A 199 -20.39 -2.10 3.84
CA HIS A 199 -19.87 -2.74 2.63
C HIS A 199 -20.78 -3.85 2.11
N GLU A 200 -21.26 -4.71 3.01
CA GLU A 200 -22.25 -5.73 2.69
C GLU A 200 -23.58 -5.10 2.24
N GLN A 201 -24.02 -4.02 2.88
CA GLN A 201 -25.25 -3.31 2.52
C GLN A 201 -25.16 -2.66 1.15
N ALA A 202 -24.06 -1.97 0.82
CA ALA A 202 -23.82 -1.39 -0.49
C ALA A 202 -23.88 -2.48 -1.58
N ARG A 203 -23.24 -3.62 -1.34
CA ARG A 203 -23.30 -4.78 -2.26
C ARG A 203 -24.68 -5.41 -2.36
N ALA A 204 -25.44 -5.45 -1.27
CA ALA A 204 -26.82 -5.93 -1.28
C ALA A 204 -27.77 -5.01 -2.07
N LEU A 205 -27.42 -3.73 -2.27
CA LEU A 205 -28.19 -2.82 -3.14
C LEU A 205 -28.00 -3.13 -4.63
N VAL A 206 -26.80 -3.51 -5.04
CA VAL A 206 -26.51 -3.85 -6.45
C VAL A 206 -26.90 -5.28 -6.82
N ASN A 207 -26.80 -6.22 -5.87
CA ASN A 207 -27.02 -7.66 -6.11
C ASN A 207 -28.50 -8.10 -6.04
N ARG A 208 -29.47 -7.18 -6.14
CA ARG A 208 -30.91 -7.54 -5.96
C ARG A 208 -31.50 -8.40 -7.09
N ALA A 209 -30.81 -8.67 -8.19
CA ALA A 209 -31.38 -9.45 -9.30
C ALA A 209 -30.40 -10.13 -10.29
N VAL A 210 -29.08 -10.15 -10.08
CA VAL A 210 -28.14 -10.67 -11.10
C VAL A 210 -27.09 -11.59 -10.49
N ASP A 211 -27.13 -12.87 -10.91
CA ASP A 211 -26.12 -13.87 -10.63
C ASP A 211 -24.76 -13.49 -11.24
N GLY A 212 -23.73 -13.41 -10.39
CA GLY A 212 -22.41 -13.95 -10.70
C GLY A 212 -21.46 -13.16 -11.62
N LEU A 213 -21.77 -11.95 -12.09
CA LEU A 213 -20.79 -11.18 -12.87
C LEU A 213 -19.75 -10.47 -11.97
N PRO A 214 -18.44 -10.64 -12.20
CA PRO A 214 -17.40 -9.99 -11.42
C PRO A 214 -17.44 -8.47 -11.62
N SER A 215 -17.29 -7.71 -10.52
CA SER A 215 -17.08 -6.26 -10.58
C SER A 215 -15.76 -5.98 -11.32
N PHE A 216 -15.85 -5.20 -12.40
CA PHE A 216 -14.72 -4.91 -13.28
C PHE A 216 -13.79 -3.84 -12.69
N HIS A 217 -14.27 -3.04 -11.74
CA HIS A 217 -13.52 -1.92 -11.15
C HIS A 217 -13.55 -1.93 -9.62
N SER A 218 -13.28 -3.09 -8.99
CA SER A 218 -13.08 -3.11 -7.53
C SER A 218 -12.02 -2.07 -7.17
N ALA A 219 -12.41 -1.08 -6.37
CA ALA A 219 -11.52 -0.02 -5.90
C ALA A 219 -10.35 -0.66 -5.15
N ARG A 220 -9.24 -0.88 -5.84
CA ARG A 220 -7.98 -1.24 -5.19
C ARG A 220 -7.59 -0.04 -4.36
N GLU A 221 -7.38 -0.24 -3.07
CA GLU A 221 -6.92 0.83 -2.18
C GLU A 221 -5.65 1.47 -2.79
N CYS A 222 -5.78 2.73 -3.20
CA CYS A 222 -4.74 3.42 -3.94
C CYS A 222 -3.59 3.82 -3.02
N LEU A 223 -2.35 3.58 -3.45
CA LEU A 223 -1.15 4.07 -2.77
C LEU A 223 -1.02 5.57 -3.05
N LEU A 224 -1.29 6.40 -2.03
CA LEU A 224 -1.45 7.85 -2.25
C LEU A 224 -0.17 8.64 -1.99
N THR A 225 0.70 8.16 -1.13
CA THR A 225 1.92 8.89 -0.75
C THR A 225 3.13 8.37 -1.50
N TYR A 226 4.11 9.26 -1.77
CA TYR A 226 5.39 8.87 -2.36
C TYR A 226 6.05 7.72 -1.59
N ASN A 227 6.00 7.78 -0.25
CA ASN A 227 6.53 6.74 0.61
C ASN A 227 5.79 5.40 0.45
N GLU A 228 4.45 5.40 0.35
CA GLU A 228 3.69 4.17 0.11
C GLU A 228 4.02 3.54 -1.24
N ILE A 229 4.16 4.34 -2.30
CA ILE A 229 4.51 3.87 -3.64
C ILE A 229 5.94 3.32 -3.68
N THR A 230 6.91 4.04 -3.12
CA THR A 230 8.31 3.55 -3.10
C THR A 230 8.47 2.32 -2.21
N LEU A 231 7.77 2.26 -1.07
CA LEU A 231 7.74 1.05 -0.24
C LEU A 231 7.08 -0.11 -0.98
N HIS A 232 6.01 0.11 -1.73
CA HIS A 232 5.39 -0.93 -2.55
C HIS A 232 6.40 -1.49 -3.55
N TYR A 233 7.03 -0.64 -4.38
CA TYR A 233 8.03 -1.13 -5.34
C TYR A 233 9.25 -1.76 -4.67
N ARG A 234 9.73 -1.20 -3.56
CA ARG A 234 10.84 -1.76 -2.78
C ARG A 234 10.48 -3.17 -2.29
N ASN A 235 9.33 -3.32 -1.66
CA ASN A 235 8.90 -4.57 -1.05
C ASN A 235 8.51 -5.62 -2.09
N SER A 236 7.87 -5.22 -3.18
CA SER A 236 7.54 -6.10 -4.32
C SER A 236 8.79 -6.62 -5.03
N ARG A 237 9.92 -5.91 -4.94
CA ARG A 237 11.22 -6.33 -5.49
C ARG A 237 12.16 -6.93 -4.44
N MET A 238 11.75 -7.02 -3.17
CA MET A 238 12.56 -7.65 -2.14
C MET A 238 12.60 -9.16 -2.37
N ILE A 239 13.73 -9.61 -2.90
CA ILE A 239 14.05 -11.01 -3.10
C ILE A 239 14.68 -11.61 -1.84
N TYR A 240 15.52 -10.84 -1.17
CA TYR A 240 16.19 -11.22 0.06
C TYR A 240 15.41 -10.66 1.26
N PRO A 241 15.03 -11.50 2.24
CA PRO A 241 14.31 -11.04 3.41
C PRO A 241 15.23 -10.22 4.32
N PRO A 242 14.65 -9.29 5.10
CA PRO A 242 15.41 -8.56 6.10
C PRO A 242 15.99 -9.50 7.16
N GLU A 243 17.00 -8.99 7.87
CA GLU A 243 17.55 -9.59 9.06
C GLU A 243 16.47 -9.81 10.14
N HIS A 244 16.53 -10.97 10.79
CA HIS A 244 15.65 -11.26 11.90
C HIS A 244 16.11 -10.53 13.17
N LYS A 245 15.15 -10.00 13.94
CA LYS A 245 15.42 -9.20 15.15
C LYS A 245 16.13 -9.95 16.27
N SER A 246 16.18 -11.28 16.20
CA SER A 246 16.90 -12.11 17.17
C SER A 246 18.41 -12.14 16.94
N LEU A 247 18.88 -11.69 15.77
CA LEU A 247 20.31 -11.54 15.49
C LEU A 247 20.84 -10.29 16.20
N SER A 248 22.04 -10.37 16.75
CA SER A 248 22.80 -9.21 17.22
C SER A 248 23.13 -8.27 16.05
N GLN A 249 23.46 -7.01 16.34
CA GLN A 249 23.78 -6.02 15.31
C GLN A 249 24.94 -6.48 14.39
N ALA A 250 25.95 -7.15 14.95
CA ALA A 250 27.07 -7.72 14.19
C ALA A 250 26.59 -8.82 13.22
N GLU A 251 25.74 -9.73 13.69
CA GLU A 251 25.18 -10.82 12.89
C GLU A 251 24.25 -10.30 11.79
N GLN A 252 23.47 -9.25 12.07
CA GLN A 252 22.64 -8.56 11.08
C GLN A 252 23.50 -7.97 9.95
N ILE A 253 24.62 -7.35 10.27
CA ILE A 253 25.58 -6.82 9.28
C ILE A 253 26.13 -7.96 8.41
N VAL A 254 26.53 -9.08 9.02
CA VAL A 254 27.05 -10.25 8.30
C VAL A 254 25.97 -10.83 7.38
N TRP A 255 24.74 -10.97 7.85
CA TRP A 255 23.60 -11.45 7.05
C TRP A 255 23.38 -10.59 5.80
N CYS A 256 23.29 -9.27 5.96
CA CYS A 256 23.15 -8.34 4.84
C CYS A 256 24.33 -8.44 3.87
N ARG A 257 25.57 -8.53 4.39
CA ARG A 257 26.77 -8.67 3.58
C ARG A 257 26.83 -10.00 2.82
N LEU A 258 26.28 -11.09 3.38
CA LEU A 258 26.15 -12.37 2.68
C LEU A 258 25.17 -12.26 1.51
N GLN A 259 24.01 -11.63 1.73
CA GLN A 259 22.99 -11.40 0.70
C GLN A 259 23.51 -10.54 -0.46
N THR A 260 24.36 -9.56 -0.16
CA THR A 260 24.97 -8.69 -1.18
C THR A 260 26.31 -9.22 -1.72
N GLY A 261 26.83 -10.33 -1.19
CA GLY A 261 28.14 -10.89 -1.57
C GLY A 261 29.34 -10.00 -1.21
N THR A 262 29.17 -9.10 -0.23
CA THR A 262 30.16 -8.06 0.14
C THR A 262 30.86 -8.32 1.47
N LEU A 263 30.70 -9.51 2.06
CA LEU A 263 31.31 -9.86 3.35
C LEU A 263 32.84 -9.68 3.40
N ILE A 264 33.49 -9.64 2.23
CA ILE A 264 34.95 -9.49 2.09
C ILE A 264 35.39 -8.03 1.84
N ILE A 265 34.46 -7.09 1.61
CA ILE A 265 34.83 -5.83 0.91
C ILE A 265 35.31 -4.68 1.81
N ASN A 266 35.01 -4.62 3.11
CA ASN A 266 35.11 -3.31 3.80
C ASN A 266 36.21 -3.09 4.86
N SER A 267 37.04 -4.07 5.26
CA SER A 267 38.09 -3.79 6.26
C SER A 267 39.53 -3.90 5.77
N LYS A 268 39.81 -4.47 4.59
CA LYS A 268 41.20 -4.69 4.12
C LYS A 268 41.55 -4.24 2.70
N ILE A 269 40.58 -3.91 1.85
CA ILE A 269 40.87 -3.41 0.48
C ILE A 269 41.59 -2.06 0.53
N HIS A 270 41.32 -1.22 1.53
CA HIS A 270 41.99 0.09 1.70
C HIS A 270 43.41 0.01 2.29
N GLN A 271 43.86 -1.16 2.77
CA GLN A 271 45.19 -1.32 3.41
C GLN A 271 46.19 -2.12 2.55
N GLY A 272 45.87 -2.46 1.30
CA GLY A 272 46.75 -3.25 0.43
C GLY A 272 46.76 -4.76 0.75
N ASP A 273 46.16 -5.17 1.86
CA ASP A 273 46.01 -6.56 2.31
C ASP A 273 44.83 -7.27 1.62
N THR A 274 44.82 -7.29 0.29
CA THR A 274 44.10 -8.37 -0.38
C THR A 274 44.78 -9.68 0.01
N LEU A 275 44.02 -10.72 0.36
CA LEU A 275 44.55 -12.07 0.34
C LEU A 275 44.55 -12.50 -1.13
N PRO A 276 45.67 -12.43 -1.87
CA PRO A 276 45.72 -13.03 -3.20
C PRO A 276 45.40 -14.52 -3.09
N HIS A 277 45.78 -15.15 -1.97
CA HIS A 277 45.62 -16.59 -1.78
C HIS A 277 44.67 -16.94 -0.62
N CYS A 278 43.87 -18.00 -0.83
CA CYS A 278 43.03 -18.59 0.20
C CYS A 278 43.91 -19.23 1.28
N ARG A 279 43.69 -18.95 2.57
CA ARG A 279 44.50 -19.52 3.65
C ARG A 279 44.24 -21.00 3.90
N LEU A 280 43.09 -21.50 3.46
CA LEU A 280 42.67 -22.88 3.71
C LEU A 280 43.15 -23.86 2.64
N CYS A 281 43.31 -23.42 1.39
CA CYS A 281 43.71 -24.30 0.28
C CYS A 281 44.72 -23.68 -0.69
N SER A 282 45.29 -22.52 -0.35
CA SER A 282 46.31 -21.80 -1.12
C SER A 282 45.90 -21.42 -2.56
N SER A 283 44.61 -21.47 -2.89
CA SER A 283 44.06 -21.02 -4.18
C SER A 283 44.48 -19.58 -4.47
N PRO A 284 44.92 -19.23 -5.69
CA PRO A 284 45.39 -17.89 -6.07
C PRO A 284 44.30 -16.83 -6.16
N ARG A 285 43.09 -17.15 -5.71
CA ARG A 285 41.95 -16.23 -5.63
C ARG A 285 41.14 -16.52 -4.38
N ALA A 286 41.21 -15.64 -3.38
CA ALA A 286 40.39 -15.68 -2.18
C ALA A 286 39.21 -14.70 -2.27
N ASP A 287 38.35 -14.87 -3.27
CA ASP A 287 37.11 -14.09 -3.37
C ASP A 287 35.94 -14.76 -2.63
N PHE A 288 34.81 -14.07 -2.59
CA PHE A 288 33.62 -14.53 -1.87
C PHE A 288 33.15 -15.90 -2.36
N VAL A 289 33.13 -16.08 -3.67
CA VAL A 289 32.70 -17.33 -4.30
C VAL A 289 33.64 -18.46 -3.91
N HIS A 290 34.96 -18.23 -3.97
CA HIS A 290 35.92 -19.23 -3.53
C HIS A 290 35.74 -19.54 -2.04
N MET A 291 35.83 -18.57 -1.15
CA MET A 291 35.87 -18.81 0.29
C MET A 291 34.60 -19.47 0.83
N TYR A 292 33.42 -19.00 0.42
CA TYR A 292 32.15 -19.45 1.00
C TYR A 292 31.50 -20.58 0.20
N ARG A 293 31.80 -20.74 -1.09
CA ARG A 293 31.13 -21.76 -1.93
C ARG A 293 32.08 -22.84 -2.42
N ASN A 294 33.22 -22.48 -3.00
CA ASN A 294 34.03 -23.44 -3.77
C ASN A 294 35.25 -23.99 -3.03
N CYS A 295 35.67 -23.39 -1.90
CA CYS A 295 36.85 -23.82 -1.18
C CYS A 295 36.63 -25.25 -0.67
N PRO A 296 37.53 -26.20 -0.96
CA PRO A 296 37.38 -27.60 -0.53
C PRO A 296 37.62 -27.77 0.97
N ASN A 297 38.43 -26.88 1.56
CA ASN A 297 38.87 -26.97 2.96
C ASN A 297 38.07 -26.05 3.89
N LYS A 298 36.98 -25.45 3.41
CA LYS A 298 36.10 -24.62 4.26
C LYS A 298 35.29 -25.50 5.22
N PRO A 299 34.93 -25.00 6.41
CA PRO A 299 33.96 -25.65 7.29
C PRO A 299 32.67 -26.03 6.56
N ASN A 300 32.09 -27.18 6.91
CA ASN A 300 30.88 -27.65 6.28
C ASN A 300 29.72 -26.64 6.48
N PRO A 301 29.01 -26.26 5.41
CA PRO A 301 27.88 -25.35 5.50
C PRO A 301 26.71 -25.98 6.28
N PRO A 302 25.86 -25.17 6.92
CA PRO A 302 24.72 -25.67 7.70
C PRO A 302 23.58 -26.25 6.83
N PHE A 303 23.73 -26.20 5.50
CA PHE A 303 22.77 -26.71 4.53
C PHE A 303 23.48 -27.50 3.42
N ALA A 304 22.83 -28.55 2.94
CA ALA A 304 23.40 -29.44 1.94
C ALA A 304 23.43 -28.78 0.55
N GLY A 305 24.57 -28.88 -0.13
CA GLY A 305 24.71 -28.45 -1.51
C GLY A 305 25.04 -26.96 -1.70
N ALA A 306 25.65 -26.31 -0.70
CA ALA A 306 25.98 -24.89 -0.74
C ALA A 306 26.97 -24.48 -1.86
N GLU A 307 27.68 -25.45 -2.43
CA GLU A 307 28.52 -25.25 -3.62
C GLU A 307 27.68 -24.79 -4.83
N ARG A 308 26.43 -25.24 -4.93
CA ARG A 308 25.50 -24.87 -6.01
C ARG A 308 24.91 -23.48 -5.76
N GLN A 309 24.96 -22.63 -6.80
CA GLN A 309 24.45 -21.25 -6.76
C GLN A 309 22.99 -21.20 -6.31
N GLU A 310 22.15 -22.06 -6.88
CA GLU A 310 20.72 -22.09 -6.62
C GLU A 310 20.40 -22.38 -5.14
N ARG A 311 21.14 -23.32 -4.55
CA ARG A 311 20.95 -23.70 -3.13
C ARG A 311 21.48 -22.63 -2.18
N TRP A 312 22.59 -22.00 -2.56
CA TRP A 312 23.12 -20.83 -1.84
C TRP A 312 22.12 -19.68 -1.83
N GLU A 313 21.60 -19.31 -3.01
CA GLU A 313 20.58 -18.25 -3.12
C GLU A 313 19.31 -18.60 -2.35
N ALA A 314 18.84 -19.85 -2.43
CA ALA A 314 17.67 -20.30 -1.68
C ALA A 314 17.88 -20.17 -0.16
N ALA A 315 19.06 -20.52 0.34
CA ALA A 315 19.39 -20.38 1.76
C ALA A 315 19.36 -18.90 2.21
N LEU A 316 19.91 -17.98 1.41
CA LEU A 316 19.92 -16.55 1.71
C LEU A 316 18.55 -15.87 1.59
N ARG A 317 17.56 -16.54 0.99
CA ARG A 317 16.16 -16.10 0.93
C ARG A 317 15.34 -16.58 2.13
N SER A 318 15.94 -17.30 3.09
CA SER A 318 15.21 -17.75 4.29
C SER A 318 14.88 -16.60 5.23
N SER A 319 13.60 -16.50 5.61
CA SER A 319 13.12 -15.57 6.65
C SER A 319 13.14 -16.19 8.05
N ARG A 320 13.56 -17.46 8.18
CA ARG A 320 13.53 -18.18 9.46
C ARG A 320 14.69 -17.76 10.34
N PRO A 321 14.46 -17.41 11.62
CA PRO A 321 15.53 -16.96 12.53
C PRO A 321 16.66 -17.98 12.66
N GLU A 322 16.29 -19.26 12.79
CA GLU A 322 17.23 -20.38 12.97
C GLU A 322 18.15 -20.55 11.76
N ASP A 323 17.60 -20.41 10.54
CA ASP A 323 18.37 -20.54 9.31
C ASP A 323 19.36 -19.38 9.18
N GLN A 324 18.88 -18.13 9.39
CA GLN A 324 19.73 -16.95 9.34
C GLN A 324 20.88 -17.06 10.33
N LEU A 325 20.59 -17.42 11.58
CA LEU A 325 21.60 -17.57 12.63
C LEU A 325 22.65 -18.63 12.27
N ARG A 326 22.21 -19.82 11.84
CA ARG A 326 23.13 -20.92 11.47
C ARG A 326 24.05 -20.50 10.32
N ILE A 327 23.52 -19.82 9.31
CA ILE A 327 24.28 -19.35 8.15
C ILE A 327 25.27 -18.26 8.57
N VAL A 328 24.86 -17.29 9.39
CA VAL A 328 25.73 -16.21 9.86
C VAL A 328 26.87 -16.74 10.71
N VAL A 329 26.58 -17.60 11.70
CA VAL A 329 27.61 -18.20 12.57
C VAL A 329 28.62 -18.99 11.75
N TRP A 330 28.15 -19.79 10.79
CA TRP A 330 29.06 -20.51 9.89
C TRP A 330 29.91 -19.56 9.04
N ALA A 331 29.32 -18.50 8.47
CA ALA A 331 30.04 -17.54 7.65
C ALA A 331 31.11 -16.78 8.45
N MET A 332 30.81 -16.40 9.70
CA MET A 332 31.79 -15.81 10.60
C MET A 332 32.95 -16.78 10.85
N GLY A 333 32.67 -18.05 11.12
CA GLY A 333 33.73 -19.06 11.27
C GLY A 333 34.59 -19.27 10.02
N VAL A 334 34.01 -19.18 8.81
CA VAL A 334 34.76 -19.21 7.54
C VAL A 334 35.66 -17.97 7.41
N ALA A 335 35.16 -16.79 7.78
CA ALA A 335 35.94 -15.54 7.76
C ALA A 335 37.13 -15.62 8.75
N ASP A 336 36.87 -16.07 9.97
CA ASP A 336 37.87 -16.22 11.03
C ASP A 336 38.97 -17.20 10.63
N ALA A 337 38.59 -18.33 10.01
CA ALA A 337 39.54 -19.31 9.47
C ALA A 337 40.43 -18.75 8.35
N GLN A 338 39.98 -17.69 7.67
CA GLN A 338 40.73 -16.95 6.66
C GLN A 338 41.50 -15.76 7.27
N GLY A 339 41.44 -15.57 8.59
CA GLY A 339 42.06 -14.45 9.29
C GLY A 339 41.44 -13.08 8.95
N LEU A 340 40.14 -13.09 8.62
CA LEU A 340 39.34 -11.90 8.39
C LEU A 340 38.43 -11.67 9.59
N SER A 341 38.20 -10.39 9.94
CA SER A 341 37.12 -10.02 10.86
C SER A 341 35.83 -9.90 10.07
N ALA A 342 34.79 -10.65 10.46
CA ALA A 342 33.50 -10.65 9.78
C ALA A 342 32.69 -9.34 9.99
N THR A 343 33.02 -8.56 11.03
CA THR A 343 32.36 -7.30 11.41
C THR A 343 33.05 -6.08 10.83
#